data_AF-A0A4Q5RLP6-F1
#
_entry.id   AF-A0A4Q5RLP6-F1
#
_cell.length_a   1.000
_cell.length_b   1.000
_cell.length_c   1.000
_cell.angle_alpha   90.00
_cell.angle_beta   90.00
_cell.angle_gamma   90.00
#
_symmetry.space_group_name_H-M   'P 1'
#
loop_
_entity.id
_entity.type
_entity.pdbx_description
1 polymer ?
#
loop_
_entity_poly.entity_id
_entity_poly.type
_entity_poly.pdbx_seq_one_letter_code
_entity_poly.pdbx_strand_id
1 'polypeptide(L)'
;MSIFSSFARRAFIVLNIGAALLFLLACTNWFINPAEWWFIALLGLPFPFMVAGLVLFFIGWLLVRSKWALLSLITLLIGYQNVAALVGTSFGSGFQMSRQPATLRVLSWNVHQFGFGKGHKTGLVNRQKILDFVHQQNPDVICMQEFVTDRPTGKEHVTVFELFKKLGYKYSFFAGDYIQSHGRYTMGVAILSKLPITDSFHLRY
;
A
#
# COMPACT_ATOMS: atom_id res chain seq x y z
N MET A 1 -6.44 -15.76 46.81
CA MET A 1 -6.52 -15.09 45.49
C MET A 1 -7.98 -14.80 45.18
N SER A 2 -8.35 -13.54 44.96
CA SER A 2 -9.74 -13.15 44.67
C SER A 2 -10.23 -13.79 43.37
N ILE A 3 -11.51 -14.22 43.32
CA ILE A 3 -12.17 -14.76 42.10
C ILE A 3 -11.95 -13.82 40.91
N PHE A 4 -11.99 -12.51 41.14
CA PHE A 4 -11.75 -11.47 40.13
C PHE A 4 -10.36 -11.57 39.48
N SER A 5 -9.31 -11.81 40.29
CA SER A 5 -7.94 -11.96 39.79
C SER A 5 -7.76 -13.23 38.94
N SER A 6 -8.50 -14.30 39.26
CA SER A 6 -8.47 -15.55 38.50
C SER A 6 -9.21 -15.44 37.17
N PHE A 7 -10.33 -14.73 37.15
CA PHE A 7 -11.10 -14.43 35.94
C PHE A 7 -10.32 -13.51 34.99
N ALA A 8 -9.79 -12.41 35.50
CA ALA A 8 -8.97 -11.47 34.72
C ALA A 8 -7.77 -12.19 34.08
N ARG A 9 -7.05 -13.02 34.84
CA ARG A 9 -5.93 -13.79 34.30
C ARG A 9 -6.36 -14.72 33.15
N ARG A 10 -7.48 -15.42 33.28
CA ARG A 10 -8.01 -16.29 32.22
C ARG A 10 -8.39 -15.48 30.97
N ALA A 11 -9.05 -14.35 31.16
CA ALA A 11 -9.40 -13.45 30.06
C ALA A 11 -8.14 -12.96 29.31
N PHE A 12 -7.11 -12.50 30.03
CA PHE A 12 -5.84 -12.09 29.42
C PHE A 12 -5.13 -13.22 28.65
N ILE A 13 -5.21 -14.46 29.14
CA ILE A 13 -4.67 -15.62 28.43
C ILE A 13 -5.40 -15.83 27.10
N VAL A 14 -6.75 -15.84 27.14
CA VAL A 14 -7.57 -16.00 25.95
C VAL A 14 -7.30 -14.89 24.93
N LEU A 15 -7.19 -13.65 25.39
CA LEU A 15 -6.87 -12.51 24.51
C LEU A 15 -5.47 -12.63 23.90
N ASN A 16 -4.46 -13.07 24.67
CA ASN A 16 -3.11 -13.26 24.14
C ASN A 16 -3.08 -14.37 23.07
N ILE A 17 -3.78 -15.48 23.31
CA ILE A 17 -3.92 -16.57 22.33
C ILE A 17 -4.64 -16.06 21.08
N GLY A 18 -5.74 -15.32 21.22
CA GLY A 18 -6.48 -14.75 20.10
C GLY A 18 -5.62 -13.76 19.29
N ALA A 19 -4.87 -12.89 19.96
CA ALA A 19 -3.92 -11.97 19.32
C ALA A 19 -2.83 -12.71 18.55
N ALA A 20 -2.28 -13.78 19.13
CA ALA A 20 -1.27 -14.60 18.47
C ALA A 20 -1.82 -15.29 17.21
N LEU A 21 -3.02 -15.87 17.29
CA LEU A 21 -3.67 -16.51 16.14
C LEU A 21 -3.98 -15.52 15.01
N LEU A 22 -4.53 -14.34 15.35
CA LEU A 22 -4.82 -13.29 14.36
C LEU A 22 -3.54 -12.77 13.69
N PHE A 23 -2.48 -12.57 14.47
CA PHE A 23 -1.18 -12.16 13.94
C PHE A 23 -0.58 -13.21 13.00
N LEU A 24 -0.60 -14.49 13.38
CA LEU A 24 -0.09 -15.57 12.54
C LEU A 24 -0.92 -15.72 11.26
N LEU A 25 -2.24 -15.55 11.35
CA LEU A 25 -3.12 -15.52 10.18
C LEU A 25 -2.79 -14.34 9.26
N ALA A 26 -2.49 -13.16 9.82
CA ALA A 26 -2.02 -12.03 9.01
C ALA A 26 -0.66 -12.32 8.34
N CYS A 27 0.23 -13.06 9.00
CA CYS A 27 1.52 -13.47 8.43
C CYS A 27 1.38 -14.46 7.25
N THR A 28 0.23 -15.12 7.07
CA THR A 28 0.03 -16.00 5.91
C THR A 28 -0.29 -15.25 4.62
N ASN A 29 -0.47 -13.93 4.67
CA ASN A 29 -0.82 -13.10 3.51
C ASN A 29 0.20 -13.20 2.36
N TRP A 30 1.45 -13.58 2.65
CA TRP A 30 2.47 -13.84 1.63
C TRP A 30 2.20 -15.11 0.79
N PHE A 31 1.48 -16.10 1.33
CA PHE A 31 1.34 -17.44 0.74
C PHE A 31 -0.02 -17.70 0.09
N ILE A 32 -0.97 -16.79 0.25
CA ILE A 32 -2.36 -16.97 -0.19
C ILE A 32 -2.73 -15.97 -1.28
N ASN A 33 -3.60 -16.38 -2.22
CA ASN A 33 -4.11 -15.45 -3.22
C ASN A 33 -5.10 -14.45 -2.55
N PRO A 34 -4.81 -13.13 -2.55
CA PRO A 34 -5.71 -12.14 -1.97
C PRO A 34 -7.04 -12.00 -2.71
N ALA A 35 -7.14 -12.42 -3.98
CA ALA A 35 -8.40 -12.43 -4.73
C ALA A 35 -9.40 -13.45 -4.15
N GLU A 36 -8.91 -14.59 -3.67
CA GLU A 36 -9.73 -15.63 -3.05
C GLU A 36 -9.91 -15.39 -1.54
N TRP A 37 -8.82 -15.01 -0.86
CA TRP A 37 -8.75 -14.86 0.60
C TRP A 37 -8.69 -13.40 1.05
N TRP A 38 -9.51 -12.55 0.43
CA TRP A 38 -9.50 -11.09 0.63
C TRP A 38 -9.65 -10.67 2.10
N PHE A 39 -10.38 -11.44 2.91
CA PHE A 39 -10.59 -11.16 4.33
C PHE A 39 -9.32 -11.39 5.16
N ILE A 40 -8.43 -12.30 4.76
CA ILE A 40 -7.11 -12.45 5.38
C ILE A 40 -6.20 -11.30 4.93
N ALA A 41 -6.26 -10.92 3.65
CA ALA A 41 -5.52 -9.76 3.15
C ALA A 41 -5.88 -8.46 3.90
N LEU A 42 -7.14 -8.32 4.30
CA LEU A 42 -7.60 -7.21 5.13
C LEU A 42 -6.91 -7.14 6.50
N LEU A 43 -6.44 -8.27 7.06
CA LEU A 43 -5.68 -8.28 8.32
C LEU A 43 -4.31 -7.61 8.21
N GLY A 44 -3.80 -7.41 6.98
CA GLY A 44 -2.60 -6.62 6.74
C GLY A 44 -2.75 -5.15 7.17
N LEU A 45 -3.97 -4.59 7.11
CA LEU A 45 -4.23 -3.19 7.45
C LEU A 45 -3.96 -2.89 8.94
N PRO A 46 -4.51 -3.65 9.91
CA PRO A 46 -4.21 -3.46 11.32
C PRO A 46 -2.92 -4.16 11.80
N PHE A 47 -2.12 -4.74 10.91
CA PHE A 47 -0.94 -5.54 11.28
C PHE A 47 0.04 -4.84 12.26
N PRO A 48 0.36 -3.53 12.11
CA PRO A 48 1.19 -2.83 13.10
C PRO A 48 0.59 -2.83 14.52
N PHE A 49 -0.73 -2.74 14.64
CA PHE A 49 -1.42 -2.78 15.93
C PHE A 49 -1.42 -4.19 16.53
N MET A 50 -1.47 -5.23 15.70
CA MET A 50 -1.33 -6.62 16.15
C MET A 50 0.07 -6.88 16.75
N VAL A 51 1.12 -6.39 16.09
CA VAL A 51 2.50 -6.43 16.61
C VAL A 51 2.59 -5.70 17.95
N ALA A 52 2.08 -4.47 18.01
CA ALA A 52 2.07 -3.69 19.26
C ALA A 52 1.31 -4.42 20.38
N GLY A 53 0.16 -5.02 20.08
CA GLY A 53 -0.61 -5.83 21.01
C GLY A 53 0.18 -7.03 21.56
N LEU A 54 0.88 -7.78 20.70
CA LEU A 54 1.74 -8.89 21.12
C LEU A 54 2.93 -8.42 21.96
N VAL A 55 3.54 -7.28 21.64
CA VAL A 55 4.60 -6.68 22.46
C VAL A 55 4.06 -6.29 23.84
N LEU A 56 2.86 -5.70 23.92
CA LEU A 56 2.22 -5.36 25.20
C LEU A 56 1.91 -6.62 26.02
N PHE A 57 1.40 -7.69 25.39
CA PHE A 57 1.22 -8.97 26.08
C PHE A 57 2.55 -9.55 26.57
N PHE A 58 3.60 -9.51 25.75
CA PHE A 58 4.93 -9.97 26.13
C PHE A 58 5.44 -9.24 27.38
N ILE A 59 5.43 -7.91 27.37
CA ILE A 59 5.87 -7.07 28.50
C ILE A 59 4.99 -7.33 29.72
N GLY A 60 3.66 -7.32 29.56
CA GLY A 60 2.72 -7.54 30.65
C GLY A 60 2.94 -8.88 31.36
N TRP A 61 3.12 -9.96 30.60
CA TRP A 61 3.42 -11.27 31.16
C TRP A 61 4.82 -11.38 31.75
N LEU A 62 5.80 -10.66 31.21
CA LEU A 62 7.17 -10.60 31.73
C LEU A 62 7.20 -9.92 33.11
N LEU A 63 6.46 -8.82 33.30
CA LEU A 63 6.36 -8.10 34.57
C LEU A 63 5.79 -8.97 35.70
N VAL A 64 4.83 -9.84 35.39
CA VAL A 64 4.27 -10.82 36.34
C VAL A 64 5.01 -12.17 36.33
N ARG A 65 6.17 -12.24 35.66
CA ARG A 65 7.04 -13.43 35.54
C ARG A 65 6.31 -14.70 35.09
N SER A 66 5.38 -14.56 34.14
CA SER A 66 4.59 -15.68 33.63
C SER A 66 5.14 -16.26 32.33
N LYS A 67 5.09 -17.59 32.22
CA LYS A 67 5.45 -18.32 30.99
C LYS A 67 4.63 -17.93 29.76
N TRP A 68 3.49 -17.26 29.92
CA TRP A 68 2.68 -16.73 28.81
C TRP A 68 3.39 -15.64 28.01
N ALA A 69 4.46 -15.02 28.54
CA ALA A 69 5.32 -14.15 27.77
C ALA A 69 5.97 -14.91 26.60
N LEU A 70 6.32 -16.20 26.77
CA LEU A 70 6.92 -17.01 25.71
C LEU A 70 6.00 -17.18 24.51
N LEU A 71 4.68 -17.25 24.71
CA LEU A 71 3.72 -17.34 23.61
C LEU A 71 3.85 -16.12 22.69
N SER A 72 3.79 -14.91 23.26
CA SER A 72 3.88 -13.67 22.49
C SER A 72 5.26 -13.53 21.83
N LEU A 73 6.33 -13.88 22.55
CA LEU A 73 7.70 -13.83 22.02
C LEU A 73 7.90 -14.79 20.84
N ILE A 74 7.55 -16.08 21.00
CA ILE A 74 7.69 -17.08 19.94
C ILE A 74 6.84 -16.69 18.74
N THR A 75 5.62 -16.19 18.96
CA THR A 75 4.74 -15.73 17.89
C THR A 75 5.39 -14.60 17.07
N LEU A 76 5.95 -13.59 17.75
CA LEU A 76 6.66 -12.49 17.09
C LEU A 76 7.91 -12.98 16.33
N LEU A 77 8.63 -13.97 16.87
CA LEU A 77 9.80 -14.57 16.21
C LEU A 77 9.43 -15.37 14.96
N ILE A 78 8.31 -16.12 14.99
CA ILE A 78 7.79 -16.82 13.80
C ILE A 78 7.46 -15.81 12.70
N GLY A 79 6.81 -14.71 13.06
CA GLY A 79 6.44 -13.65 12.12
C GLY A 79 7.53 -12.62 11.84
N TYR A 80 8.79 -12.82 12.24
CA TYR A 80 9.78 -11.75 12.29
C TYR A 80 10.00 -11.06 10.93
N GLN A 81 9.94 -11.80 9.81
CA GLN A 81 10.10 -11.23 8.47
C GLN A 81 9.00 -10.21 8.15
N ASN A 82 7.75 -10.54 8.50
CA ASN A 82 6.61 -9.63 8.35
C ASN A 82 6.74 -8.41 9.27
N VAL A 83 7.22 -8.63 10.51
CA VAL A 83 7.48 -7.53 11.46
C VAL A 83 8.59 -6.62 10.95
N ALA A 84 9.67 -7.19 10.41
CA ALA A 84 10.79 -6.43 9.85
C ALA A 84 10.34 -5.58 8.65
N ALA A 85 9.39 -6.06 7.84
CA ALA A 85 8.82 -5.32 6.73
C ALA A 85 8.05 -4.05 7.15
N LEU A 86 7.65 -3.92 8.42
CA LEU A 86 7.07 -2.68 8.96
C LEU A 86 8.11 -1.57 9.13
N VAL A 87 9.39 -1.92 9.20
CA VAL A 87 10.48 -0.98 9.41
C VAL A 87 11.18 -0.76 8.08
N GLY A 88 11.07 0.46 7.54
CA GLY A 88 11.82 0.85 6.36
C GLY A 88 13.32 0.78 6.63
N THR A 89 14.05 -0.04 5.87
CA THR A 89 15.51 -0.21 6.02
C THR A 89 16.33 0.89 5.32
N SER A 90 15.65 1.83 4.66
CA SER A 90 16.28 2.94 3.94
C SER A 90 16.68 4.07 4.89
N PHE A 91 17.69 3.84 5.73
CA PHE A 91 18.33 4.87 6.57
C PHE A 91 19.32 5.77 5.79
N GLY A 92 19.17 5.84 4.47
CA GLY A 92 20.08 6.58 3.59
C GLY A 92 19.94 8.09 3.73
N SER A 93 20.92 8.82 3.17
CA SER A 93 20.80 10.27 2.94
C SER A 93 19.49 10.57 2.21
N GLY A 94 18.77 11.60 2.64
CA GLY A 94 17.51 12.01 2.03
C GLY A 94 17.61 12.15 0.50
N PHE A 95 16.46 12.06 -0.18
CA PHE A 95 16.40 12.08 -1.63
C PHE A 95 17.09 13.31 -2.23
N GLN A 96 18.10 13.07 -3.08
CA GLN A 96 18.84 14.14 -3.72
C GLN A 96 18.23 14.49 -5.08
N MET A 97 17.98 15.78 -5.28
CA MET A 97 17.41 16.25 -6.54
C MET A 97 18.42 16.33 -7.68
N SER A 98 19.70 16.51 -7.33
CA SER A 98 20.80 16.35 -8.29
C SER A 98 20.89 14.90 -8.71
N ARG A 99 21.07 14.66 -10.02
CA ARG A 99 21.18 13.32 -10.60
C ARG A 99 22.54 13.15 -11.25
N GLN A 100 23.18 12.01 -11.03
CA GLN A 100 24.39 11.66 -11.77
C GLN A 100 24.01 11.31 -13.23
N PRO A 101 24.93 11.44 -14.18
CA PRO A 101 24.73 10.91 -15.53
C PRO A 101 24.35 9.42 -15.48
N ALA A 102 23.51 8.98 -16.42
CA ALA A 102 23.05 7.59 -16.52
C ALA A 102 22.24 7.04 -15.33
N THR A 103 21.68 7.89 -14.46
CA THR A 103 20.71 7.45 -13.43
C THR A 103 19.28 7.50 -13.95
N LEU A 104 18.49 6.47 -13.65
CA LEU A 104 17.05 6.43 -13.92
C LEU A 104 16.27 6.91 -12.69
N ARG A 105 15.42 7.92 -12.85
CA ARG A 105 14.50 8.38 -11.79
C ARG A 105 13.12 7.76 -11.97
N VAL A 106 12.65 7.05 -10.96
CA VAL A 106 11.33 6.40 -10.94
C VAL A 106 10.46 7.03 -9.85
N LEU A 107 9.22 7.38 -10.21
CA LEU A 107 8.19 7.83 -9.28
C LEU A 107 7.11 6.76 -9.17
N SER A 108 6.89 6.19 -7.99
CA SER A 108 5.72 5.35 -7.71
C SER A 108 4.74 6.12 -6.84
N TRP A 109 3.48 6.23 -7.26
CA TRP A 109 2.50 7.03 -6.54
C TRP A 109 1.06 6.53 -6.72
N ASN A 110 0.36 6.30 -5.61
CA ASN A 110 -1.09 6.20 -5.61
C ASN A 110 -1.69 7.61 -5.71
N VAL A 111 -2.25 7.92 -6.87
CA VAL A 111 -2.76 9.24 -7.24
C VAL A 111 -4.21 9.48 -6.84
N HIS A 112 -4.81 8.51 -6.13
CA HIS A 112 -6.19 8.54 -5.65
C HIS A 112 -7.17 9.06 -6.70
N GLN A 113 -7.24 8.32 -7.82
CA GLN A 113 -8.12 8.60 -8.95
C GLN A 113 -7.93 9.98 -9.60
N PHE A 114 -6.78 10.64 -9.43
CA PHE A 114 -6.51 11.95 -10.05
C PHE A 114 -7.56 13.02 -9.72
N GLY A 115 -8.21 12.93 -8.56
CA GLY A 115 -9.27 13.84 -8.15
C GLY A 115 -10.61 13.61 -8.87
N PHE A 116 -10.79 12.50 -9.58
CA PHE A 116 -12.00 12.15 -10.32
C PHE A 116 -13.25 12.11 -9.42
N GLY A 117 -13.14 11.50 -8.24
CA GLY A 117 -14.24 11.45 -7.25
C GLY A 117 -14.51 12.77 -6.52
N LYS A 118 -13.70 13.82 -6.77
CA LYS A 118 -13.87 15.15 -6.17
C LYS A 118 -14.56 16.02 -7.20
N GLY A 119 -15.70 16.63 -6.86
CA GLY A 119 -16.49 17.46 -7.78
C GLY A 119 -15.63 18.45 -8.59
N HIS A 120 -16.10 18.81 -9.80
CA HIS A 120 -15.29 19.43 -10.87
C HIS A 120 -14.19 20.41 -10.43
N LYS A 121 -14.53 21.45 -9.65
CA LYS A 121 -13.56 22.47 -9.19
C LYS A 121 -12.43 21.86 -8.36
N THR A 122 -12.77 21.03 -7.39
CA THR A 122 -11.81 20.38 -6.48
C THR A 122 -10.98 19.33 -7.22
N GLY A 123 -11.58 18.59 -8.14
CA GLY A 123 -10.89 17.62 -8.99
C GLY A 123 -9.80 18.28 -9.85
N LEU A 124 -10.09 19.43 -10.47
CA LEU A 124 -9.11 20.19 -11.27
C LEU A 124 -7.93 20.70 -10.43
N VAL A 125 -8.20 21.28 -9.26
CA VAL A 125 -7.13 21.75 -8.35
C VAL A 125 -6.25 20.59 -7.90
N ASN A 126 -6.84 19.43 -7.58
CA ASN A 126 -6.09 18.25 -7.19
C ASN A 126 -5.20 17.74 -8.33
N ARG A 127 -5.74 17.70 -9.56
CA ARG A 127 -5.00 17.30 -10.75
C ARG A 127 -3.83 18.22 -11.04
N GLN A 128 -4.02 19.54 -10.93
CA GLN A 128 -2.94 20.50 -11.13
C GLN A 128 -1.80 20.27 -10.13
N LYS A 129 -2.12 20.09 -8.85
CA LYS A 129 -1.10 19.78 -7.82
C LYS A 129 -0.32 18.50 -8.12
N ILE A 130 -0.99 17.47 -8.63
CA ILE A 130 -0.34 16.23 -9.05
C ILE A 130 0.62 16.49 -10.23
N LEU A 131 0.18 17.22 -11.25
CA LEU A 131 1.01 17.55 -12.42
C LEU A 131 2.20 18.42 -12.04
N ASP A 132 2.01 19.43 -11.19
CA ASP A 132 3.07 20.32 -10.70
C ASP A 132 4.12 19.53 -9.92
N PHE A 133 3.68 18.62 -9.05
CA PHE A 133 4.58 17.74 -8.31
C PHE A 133 5.39 16.85 -9.25
N VAL A 134 4.74 16.21 -10.23
CA VAL A 134 5.46 15.39 -11.22
C VAL A 134 6.46 16.23 -11.99
N HIS A 135 6.08 17.42 -12.44
CA HIS A 135 6.97 18.32 -13.15
C HIS A 135 8.19 18.70 -12.31
N GLN A 136 8.00 19.02 -11.03
CA GLN A 136 9.07 19.33 -10.08
C GLN A 136 10.00 18.14 -9.84
N GLN A 137 9.46 16.94 -9.62
CA GLN A 137 10.26 15.74 -9.41
C GLN A 137 10.97 15.28 -10.69
N ASN A 138 10.43 15.64 -11.86
CA ASN A 138 10.93 15.34 -13.19
C ASN A 138 11.38 13.87 -13.39
N PRO A 139 10.57 12.86 -13.01
CA PRO A 139 10.96 11.46 -13.14
C PRO A 139 11.09 11.03 -14.60
N ASP A 140 11.88 10.00 -14.86
CA ASP A 140 12.00 9.39 -16.19
C ASP A 140 10.87 8.37 -16.43
N VAL A 141 10.48 7.64 -15.38
CA VAL A 141 9.37 6.67 -15.36
C VAL A 141 8.43 6.98 -14.18
N ILE A 142 7.11 6.87 -14.40
CA ILE A 142 6.07 7.03 -13.38
C ILE A 142 5.22 5.77 -13.33
N CYS A 143 5.06 5.18 -12.16
CA CYS A 143 4.14 4.08 -11.87
C CYS A 143 3.00 4.62 -11.00
N MET A 144 1.78 4.65 -11.53
CA MET A 144 0.63 5.23 -10.85
C MET A 144 -0.40 4.16 -10.49
N GLN A 145 -0.70 4.02 -9.20
CA GLN A 145 -1.81 3.21 -8.71
C GLN A 145 -3.09 4.05 -8.61
N GLU A 146 -4.25 3.39 -8.67
CA GLU A 146 -5.57 4.05 -8.74
C GLU A 146 -5.66 5.09 -9.88
N PHE A 147 -4.99 4.83 -11.00
CA PHE A 147 -5.10 5.67 -12.19
C PHE A 147 -6.46 5.47 -12.83
N VAL A 148 -7.15 6.55 -13.17
CA VAL A 148 -8.45 6.50 -13.83
C VAL A 148 -8.34 7.07 -15.24
N THR A 149 -8.88 6.33 -16.20
CA THR A 149 -9.17 6.83 -17.55
C THR A 149 -10.68 6.82 -17.78
N ASP A 150 -11.18 7.90 -18.35
CA ASP A 150 -12.54 8.03 -18.84
C ASP A 150 -12.61 7.65 -20.33
N ARG A 151 -13.78 7.17 -20.78
CA ARG A 151 -14.07 7.13 -22.21
C ARG A 151 -14.41 8.56 -22.65
N PRO A 152 -13.77 9.10 -23.70
CA PRO A 152 -14.10 10.43 -24.18
C PRO A 152 -15.55 10.45 -24.69
N THR A 153 -16.43 11.19 -24.01
CA THR A 153 -17.85 11.33 -24.39
C THR A 153 -18.14 12.52 -25.33
N GLY A 154 -17.11 13.05 -25.98
CA GLY A 154 -17.23 14.16 -26.94
C GLY A 154 -17.11 15.57 -26.34
N LYS A 155 -16.55 16.47 -27.17
CA LYS A 155 -16.04 17.86 -26.95
C LYS A 155 -14.90 18.02 -25.93
N GLU A 156 -13.72 18.34 -26.46
CA GLU A 156 -12.49 18.82 -25.77
C GLU A 156 -12.14 18.18 -24.42
N HIS A 157 -12.21 16.85 -24.35
CA HIS A 157 -11.67 16.11 -23.21
C HIS A 157 -10.17 15.86 -23.39
N VAL A 158 -9.34 16.62 -22.68
CA VAL A 158 -7.92 16.28 -22.54
C VAL A 158 -7.82 15.16 -21.52
N THR A 159 -7.51 13.96 -21.99
CA THR A 159 -7.33 12.80 -21.11
C THR A 159 -6.10 13.01 -20.21
N VAL A 160 -6.02 12.28 -19.10
CA VAL A 160 -4.85 12.35 -18.22
C VAL A 160 -3.57 11.97 -18.98
N PHE A 161 -3.64 11.01 -19.92
CA PHE A 161 -2.52 10.66 -20.79
C PHE A 161 -2.06 11.84 -21.67
N GLU A 162 -2.98 12.60 -22.24
CA GLU A 162 -2.62 13.78 -23.06
C GLU A 162 -1.93 14.87 -22.22
N LEU A 163 -2.30 15.04 -20.95
CA LEU A 163 -1.61 15.95 -20.03
C LEU A 163 -0.16 15.51 -19.80
N PHE A 164 0.07 14.21 -19.59
CA PHE A 164 1.43 13.70 -19.40
C PHE A 164 2.27 13.65 -20.68
N LYS A 165 1.65 13.44 -21.85
CA LYS A 165 2.35 13.61 -23.14
C LYS A 165 2.91 15.02 -23.30
N LYS A 166 2.14 16.05 -22.92
CA LYS A 166 2.61 17.45 -22.91
C LYS A 166 3.78 17.68 -21.95
N LEU A 167 3.87 16.90 -20.87
CA LEU A 167 5.01 16.90 -19.93
C LEU A 167 6.22 16.07 -20.42
N GLY A 168 6.15 15.49 -21.62
CA GLY A 168 7.25 14.75 -22.25
C GLY A 168 7.21 13.23 -22.04
N TYR A 169 6.18 12.69 -21.38
CA TYR A 169 6.00 11.24 -21.22
C TYR A 169 5.31 10.66 -22.47
N LYS A 170 6.12 10.29 -23.45
CA LYS A 170 5.65 9.84 -24.77
C LYS A 170 5.14 8.40 -24.79
N TYR A 171 5.56 7.60 -23.81
CA TYR A 171 5.25 6.18 -23.73
C TYR A 171 4.36 5.91 -22.53
N SER A 172 3.36 5.04 -22.70
CA SER A 172 2.41 4.71 -21.65
C SER A 172 1.91 3.28 -21.76
N PHE A 173 1.73 2.62 -20.63
CA PHE A 173 1.02 1.35 -20.49
C PHE A 173 -0.08 1.51 -19.43
N PHE A 174 -1.24 0.90 -19.64
CA PHE A 174 -2.36 0.93 -18.70
C PHE A 174 -2.99 -0.46 -18.60
N ALA A 175 -3.03 -1.00 -17.37
CA ALA A 175 -3.52 -2.34 -17.11
C ALA A 175 -5.07 -2.43 -17.17
N GLY A 176 -5.76 -1.37 -16.73
CA GLY A 176 -7.22 -1.27 -16.82
C GLY A 176 -7.97 -2.32 -16.02
N ASP A 177 -7.62 -2.46 -14.74
CA ASP A 177 -8.01 -3.59 -13.88
C ASP A 177 -9.50 -3.61 -13.51
N TYR A 178 -10.13 -2.44 -13.35
CA TYR A 178 -11.49 -2.30 -12.86
C TYR A 178 -12.35 -1.39 -13.73
N ILE A 179 -13.36 -1.95 -14.37
CA ILE A 179 -14.35 -1.20 -15.15
C ILE A 179 -15.47 -0.75 -14.21
N GLN A 180 -15.71 0.56 -14.16
CA GLN A 180 -16.71 1.17 -13.30
C GLN A 180 -17.79 1.91 -14.11
N SER A 181 -18.93 2.18 -13.45
CA SER A 181 -20.02 3.01 -13.99
C SER A 181 -20.49 2.56 -15.38
N HIS A 182 -20.83 1.28 -15.53
CA HIS A 182 -21.30 0.69 -16.79
C HIS A 182 -20.34 0.93 -17.98
N GLY A 183 -19.03 0.96 -17.72
CA GLY A 183 -18.01 1.16 -18.76
C GLY A 183 -17.65 2.61 -19.05
N ARG A 184 -18.11 3.58 -18.27
CA ARG A 184 -17.71 5.00 -18.44
C ARG A 184 -16.27 5.26 -18.00
N TYR A 185 -15.80 4.57 -16.97
CA TYR A 185 -14.47 4.79 -16.38
C TYR A 185 -13.78 3.47 -16.12
N THR A 186 -12.47 3.43 -16.35
CA THR A 186 -11.62 2.28 -16.00
C THR A 186 -10.54 2.75 -15.03
N MET A 187 -10.38 2.02 -13.93
CA MET A 187 -9.34 2.25 -12.92
C MET A 187 -8.30 1.14 -12.99
N GLY A 188 -7.05 1.45 -12.71
CA GLY A 188 -6.01 0.44 -12.59
C GLY A 188 -4.63 1.05 -12.38
N VAL A 189 -3.60 0.30 -12.77
CA VAL A 189 -2.22 0.77 -12.77
C VAL A 189 -1.83 1.34 -14.14
N ALA A 190 -1.18 2.50 -14.14
CA ALA A 190 -0.57 3.11 -15.33
C ALA A 190 0.93 3.26 -15.17
N ILE A 191 1.69 2.97 -16.22
CA ILE A 191 3.13 3.24 -16.31
C ILE A 191 3.33 4.28 -17.40
N LEU A 192 3.95 5.42 -17.08
CA LEU A 192 4.30 6.48 -18.03
C LEU A 192 5.82 6.62 -18.11
N SER A 193 6.37 6.83 -19.29
CA SER A 193 7.81 6.92 -19.50
C SER A 193 8.20 7.95 -20.55
N LYS A 194 9.32 8.64 -20.30
CA LYS A 194 10.02 9.43 -21.32
C LYS A 194 10.83 8.55 -22.26
N LEU A 195 11.20 7.36 -21.81
CA LEU A 195 11.99 6.36 -22.51
C LEU A 195 11.08 5.33 -23.19
N PRO A 196 11.49 4.74 -24.33
CA PRO A 196 10.69 3.72 -25.01
C PRO A 196 10.37 2.52 -24.12
N ILE A 197 9.11 2.09 -24.15
CA ILE A 197 8.68 0.79 -23.60
C ILE A 197 8.73 -0.19 -24.76
N THR A 198 9.64 -1.17 -24.70
CA THR A 198 9.85 -2.15 -25.79
C THR A 198 8.91 -3.33 -25.71
N ASP A 199 8.45 -3.69 -24.51
CA ASP A 199 7.54 -4.81 -24.26
C ASP A 199 6.73 -4.56 -22.98
N SER A 200 5.59 -5.24 -22.83
CA SER A 200 4.71 -5.11 -21.66
C SER A 200 3.98 -6.41 -21.34
N PHE A 201 3.83 -6.70 -20.06
CA PHE A 201 3.08 -7.85 -19.58
C PHE A 201 2.14 -7.45 -18.44
N HIS A 202 0.91 -7.97 -18.46
CA HIS A 202 -0.09 -7.74 -17.42
C HIS A 202 -0.34 -9.05 -16.66
N LEU A 203 0.10 -9.12 -15.40
CA LEU A 203 -0.26 -10.18 -14.46
C LEU A 203 -1.63 -9.88 -13.84
N ARG A 204 -2.63 -10.73 -14.09
CA ARG A 204 -3.88 -10.74 -13.32
C ARG A 204 -3.73 -11.73 -12.18
N TYR A 205 -3.92 -11.25 -10.94
CA TYR A 205 -3.93 -12.04 -9.71
C TYR A 205 -5.33 -12.09 -9.10
#